data_AF-A0A409WVW7-F1
#
_entry.id   AF-A0A409WVW7-F1
#
_cell.length_a   1.000
_cell.length_b   1.000
_cell.length_c   1.000
_cell.angle_alpha   90.00
_cell.angle_beta   90.00
_cell.angle_gamma   90.00
#
_symmetry.space_group_name_H-M   'P 1'
#
loop_
_entity.id
_entity.type
_entity.pdbx_description
1 polymer ?
#
loop_
_entity_poly.entity_id
_entity_poly.type
_entity_poly.pdbx_seq_one_letter_code
_entity_poly.pdbx_strand_id
1 'polypeptide(L)'
;MTKSSVKRVLQAEYSLLCIGHALKQKFDDLAVDSGSGASKIPKFYFNFENSIFGELVSSLNSSGGESGRCLPHSHFIATLLLPCSILDEKIRKFTGNDDMGDANDHITKAVHAFTHFTALYTHKNIILCDLQGMLDHNKVMCLIDPQGHTYVFIS
;
A
#
# COMPACT_ATOMS: atom_id res chain seq x y z
N MET A 1 8.03 22.44 -3.68
CA MET A 1 8.71 21.52 -2.73
C MET A 1 10.18 21.42 -3.06
N THR A 2 11.07 21.31 -2.08
CA THR A 2 12.51 21.06 -2.34
C THR A 2 12.73 19.59 -2.72
N LYS A 3 13.82 19.24 -3.42
CA LYS A 3 14.19 17.83 -3.69
C LYS A 3 14.22 16.99 -2.40
N SER A 4 14.71 17.57 -1.30
CA SER A 4 14.75 16.92 0.02
C SER A 4 13.35 16.67 0.62
N SER A 5 12.38 17.51 0.28
CA SER A 5 10.99 17.36 0.72
C SER A 5 10.30 16.22 -0.05
N VAL A 6 10.48 16.16 -1.37
CA VAL A 6 9.92 15.08 -2.21
C VAL A 6 10.46 13.72 -1.80
N LYS A 7 11.79 13.62 -1.57
CA LYS A 7 12.41 12.38 -1.07
C LYS A 7 11.76 11.91 0.24
N ARG A 8 11.58 12.82 1.20
CA ARG A 8 10.99 12.49 2.51
C ARG A 8 9.54 12.00 2.39
N VAL A 9 8.74 12.65 1.55
CA VAL A 9 7.36 12.21 1.28
C VAL A 9 7.37 10.80 0.69
N LEU A 10 8.13 10.56 -0.37
CA LEU A 10 8.18 9.23 -1.00
C LEU A 10 8.74 8.15 -0.06
N GLN A 11 9.69 8.49 0.82
CA GLN A 11 10.15 7.56 1.85
C GLN A 11 9.04 7.20 2.85
N ALA A 12 8.20 8.17 3.23
CA ALA A 12 7.07 7.92 4.10
C ALA A 12 6.03 7.03 3.40
N GLU A 13 5.67 7.32 2.14
CA GLU A 13 4.74 6.50 1.34
C GLU A 13 5.25 5.06 1.17
N TYR A 14 6.53 4.90 0.83
CA TYR A 14 7.14 3.58 0.70
C TYR A 14 7.17 2.82 2.03
N SER A 15 7.43 3.53 3.14
CA SER A 15 7.40 2.95 4.49
C SER A 15 5.99 2.52 4.89
N LEU A 16 4.95 3.30 4.55
CA LEU A 16 3.55 2.91 4.79
C LEU A 16 3.18 1.65 4.04
N LEU A 17 3.59 1.52 2.77
CA LEU A 17 3.38 0.32 1.97
C LEU A 17 4.09 -0.91 2.59
N CYS A 18 5.31 -0.72 3.08
CA CYS A 18 6.08 -1.74 3.81
C CYS A 18 5.40 -2.16 5.14
N ILE A 19 4.95 -1.19 5.94
CA ILE A 19 4.23 -1.44 7.20
C ILE A 19 2.95 -2.23 6.93
N GLY A 20 2.17 -1.84 5.90
CA GLY A 20 0.99 -2.58 5.48
C GLY A 20 1.30 -4.03 5.15
N HIS A 21 2.35 -4.26 4.36
CA HIS A 21 2.82 -5.60 4.03
C HIS A 21 3.19 -6.42 5.28
N ALA A 22 4.00 -5.86 6.18
CA ALA A 22 4.45 -6.54 7.40
C ALA A 22 3.29 -6.85 8.37
N LEU A 23 2.38 -5.89 8.57
CA LEU A 23 1.18 -6.11 9.40
C LEU A 23 0.25 -7.16 8.78
N LYS A 24 0.14 -7.19 7.45
CA LYS A 24 -0.66 -8.20 6.77
C LYS A 24 -0.10 -9.62 6.96
N GLN A 25 1.22 -9.79 6.92
CA GLN A 25 1.83 -11.07 7.26
C GLN A 25 1.44 -11.51 8.68
N LYS A 26 1.45 -10.60 9.66
CA LYS A 26 1.03 -10.92 11.04
C LYS A 26 -0.45 -11.20 11.18
N PHE A 27 -1.29 -10.51 10.42
CA PHE A 27 -2.72 -10.81 10.36
C PHE A 27 -2.98 -12.23 9.85
N ASP A 28 -2.26 -12.66 8.81
CA ASP A 28 -2.38 -14.00 8.24
C ASP A 28 -1.85 -15.09 9.18
N ASP A 29 -0.67 -14.88 9.78
CA ASP A 29 -0.08 -15.78 10.76
C ASP A 29 -1.11 -16.11 11.88
N LEU A 30 -1.71 -15.07 12.46
CA LEU A 30 -2.68 -15.21 13.55
C LEU A 30 -4.01 -15.84 13.09
N ALA A 31 -4.45 -15.55 11.86
CA ALA A 31 -5.64 -16.18 11.30
C ALA A 31 -5.45 -17.70 11.16
N VAL A 32 -4.28 -18.15 10.69
CA VAL A 32 -3.92 -19.57 10.60
C VAL A 32 -3.87 -20.22 11.99
N ASP A 33 -3.17 -19.61 12.94
CA ASP A 33 -2.96 -20.17 14.28
C ASP A 33 -4.26 -20.32 15.09
N SER A 34 -5.24 -19.45 14.84
CA SER A 34 -6.52 -19.46 15.57
C SER A 34 -7.43 -20.66 15.25
N GLY A 35 -7.05 -21.54 14.31
CA GLY A 35 -7.90 -22.64 13.82
C GLY A 35 -9.13 -22.16 13.03
N SER A 36 -9.34 -20.84 12.94
CA SER A 36 -10.30 -20.17 12.08
C SER A 36 -9.79 -20.26 10.66
N GLY A 37 -9.94 -21.43 10.02
CA GLY A 37 -9.28 -21.77 8.75
C GLY A 37 -9.06 -20.57 7.84
N ALA A 38 -7.78 -20.21 7.61
CA ALA A 38 -7.37 -19.14 6.71
C ALA A 38 -7.98 -19.26 5.30
N SER A 39 -8.53 -20.43 4.96
CA SER A 39 -9.37 -20.68 3.79
C SER A 39 -10.69 -19.90 3.75
N LYS A 40 -11.15 -19.30 4.86
CA LYS A 40 -12.39 -18.50 4.94
C LYS A 40 -12.18 -17.00 4.78
N ILE A 41 -10.97 -16.49 5.02
CA ILE A 41 -10.67 -15.07 4.83
C ILE A 41 -10.32 -14.89 3.35
N PRO A 42 -11.01 -14.02 2.61
CA PRO A 42 -10.62 -13.64 1.25
C PRO A 42 -9.14 -13.24 1.20
N LYS A 43 -8.42 -13.72 0.19
CA LYS A 43 -6.98 -13.45 0.07
C LYS A 43 -6.76 -12.02 -0.40
N PHE A 44 -5.83 -11.34 0.27
CA PHE A 44 -5.35 -10.02 -0.15
C PHE A 44 -3.91 -9.79 0.31
N TYR A 45 -3.22 -8.87 -0.36
CA TYR A 45 -1.82 -8.49 -0.07
C TYR A 45 -1.58 -7.03 -0.46
N PHE A 46 -0.47 -6.45 0.01
CA PHE A 46 -0.01 -5.12 -0.42
C PHE A 46 0.96 -5.25 -1.58
N ASN A 47 0.87 -4.36 -2.58
CA ASN A 47 1.75 -4.30 -3.75
C ASN A 47 3.19 -3.83 -3.42
N PHE A 48 3.80 -4.45 -2.41
CA PHE A 48 5.10 -4.12 -1.85
C PHE A 48 6.20 -5.05 -2.32
N GLU A 49 5.90 -6.34 -2.51
CA GLU A 49 6.90 -7.30 -2.94
C GLU A 49 7.45 -6.93 -4.32
N ASN A 50 8.78 -6.93 -4.46
CA ASN A 50 9.49 -6.44 -5.65
C ASN A 50 9.30 -4.94 -5.97
N SER A 51 8.73 -4.15 -5.04
CA SER A 51 8.69 -2.70 -5.19
C SER A 51 10.04 -2.06 -4.93
N ILE A 52 10.30 -0.93 -5.59
CA ILE A 52 11.56 -0.18 -5.49
C ILE A 52 11.31 1.26 -5.07
N PHE A 53 12.16 1.76 -4.17
CA PHE A 53 12.36 3.18 -3.94
C PHE A 53 13.65 3.61 -4.65
N GLY A 54 13.52 4.30 -5.77
CA GLY A 54 14.62 4.58 -6.69
C GLY A 54 15.01 6.05 -6.77
N GLU A 55 16.23 6.29 -7.23
CA GLU A 55 16.73 7.60 -7.62
C GLU A 55 17.32 7.55 -9.04
N LEU A 56 16.93 8.48 -9.90
CA LEU A 56 17.46 8.68 -11.24
C LEU A 56 18.81 9.37 -11.15
N VAL A 57 19.85 8.67 -11.61
CA VAL A 57 21.20 9.22 -11.73
C VAL A 57 21.39 9.79 -13.14
N SER A 58 21.61 11.09 -13.26
CA SER A 58 21.91 11.72 -14.55
C SER A 58 23.25 11.21 -15.07
N SER A 59 23.29 10.58 -16.25
CA SER A 59 24.55 10.15 -16.85
C SER A 59 25.31 11.38 -17.38
N LEU A 60 26.60 11.51 -17.00
CA LEU A 60 27.50 12.57 -17.45
C LEU A 60 27.86 12.50 -18.96
N ASN A 61 27.39 11.49 -19.70
CA ASN A 61 27.80 11.22 -21.08
C ASN A 61 26.82 11.74 -22.16
N SER A 62 25.81 12.53 -21.81
CA SER A 62 24.92 13.16 -22.79
C SER A 62 25.54 14.46 -23.32
N SER A 63 26.71 14.37 -23.93
CA SER A 63 27.31 15.42 -24.76
C SER A 63 26.58 15.48 -26.11
N GLY A 64 25.38 16.07 -26.10
CA GLY A 64 24.56 16.26 -27.30
C GLY A 64 23.41 17.20 -26.95
N GLY A 65 23.31 18.29 -27.71
CA GLY A 65 22.56 19.48 -27.32
C GLY A 65 21.05 19.30 -27.16
N GLU A 66 20.51 20.20 -26.35
CA GLU A 66 19.13 20.71 -26.37
C GLU A 66 17.99 19.69 -26.34
N SER A 67 17.67 19.27 -25.12
CA SER A 67 16.34 19.30 -24.49
C SER A 67 16.31 18.18 -23.47
N GLY A 68 17.14 18.36 -22.43
CA GLY A 68 17.21 17.46 -21.30
C GLY A 68 15.81 17.30 -20.71
N ARG A 69 15.17 16.17 -21.00
CA ARG A 69 14.00 15.70 -20.27
C ARG A 69 14.47 15.33 -18.87
N CYS A 70 14.79 16.35 -18.09
CA CYS A 70 15.02 16.24 -16.67
C CYS A 70 13.65 15.90 -16.09
N LEU A 71 13.43 14.64 -15.73
CA LEU A 71 12.22 14.25 -15.01
C LEU A 71 12.11 15.20 -13.80
N PRO A 72 10.92 15.79 -13.55
CA PRO A 72 10.76 16.85 -12.55
C PRO A 72 11.18 16.41 -11.15
N HIS A 73 11.20 15.09 -10.91
CA HIS A 73 11.64 14.46 -9.68
C HIS A 73 12.67 13.37 -9.99
N SER A 74 13.77 13.36 -9.24
CA SER A 74 14.79 12.31 -9.35
C SER A 74 14.42 11.06 -8.56
N HIS A 75 13.56 11.17 -7.54
CA HIS A 75 13.15 10.04 -6.71
C HIS A 75 11.79 9.51 -7.12
N PHE A 76 11.58 8.21 -7.01
CA PHE A 76 10.31 7.56 -7.37
C PHE A 76 10.07 6.29 -6.56
N ILE A 77 8.81 5.86 -6.50
CA ILE A 77 8.42 4.51 -6.09
C ILE A 77 7.94 3.80 -7.36
N ALA A 78 8.36 2.56 -7.57
CA ALA A 78 7.76 1.71 -8.58
C ALA A 78 7.35 0.39 -7.96
N THR A 79 6.12 -0.03 -8.28
CA THR A 79 5.53 -1.30 -7.85
C THR A 79 5.22 -2.14 -9.10
N LEU A 80 4.91 -3.41 -8.91
CA LEU A 80 4.45 -4.23 -10.02
C LEU A 80 3.15 -3.65 -10.60
N LEU A 81 3.06 -3.68 -11.93
CA LEU A 81 1.88 -3.20 -12.63
C LEU A 81 0.67 -4.03 -12.18
N LEU A 82 -0.38 -3.33 -11.76
CA LEU A 82 -1.63 -3.99 -11.42
C LEU A 82 -2.24 -4.67 -12.66
N PRO A 83 -2.96 -5.80 -12.50
CA PRO A 83 -3.61 -6.47 -13.62
C PRO A 83 -4.44 -5.50 -14.49
N CYS A 84 -4.08 -5.33 -15.76
CA CYS A 84 -4.66 -4.29 -16.61
C CYS A 84 -5.37 -4.88 -17.84
N SER A 85 -5.87 -6.11 -17.74
CA SER A 85 -6.72 -6.72 -18.76
C SER A 85 -8.10 -6.06 -18.78
N ILE A 86 -8.78 -6.14 -19.92
CA ILE A 86 -10.18 -5.70 -20.07
C ILE A 86 -11.12 -6.46 -19.11
N LEU A 87 -10.70 -7.66 -18.69
CA LEU A 87 -11.45 -8.54 -17.81
C LEU A 87 -11.22 -8.24 -16.32
N ASP A 88 -10.22 -7.43 -15.97
CA ASP A 88 -9.89 -7.12 -14.59
C ASP A 88 -10.90 -6.12 -14.01
N GLU A 89 -11.20 -6.26 -12.71
CA GLU A 89 -12.12 -5.35 -12.04
C GLU A 89 -11.51 -3.95 -11.91
N LYS A 90 -12.34 -2.92 -11.74
CA LYS A 90 -11.82 -1.57 -11.48
C LYS A 90 -11.23 -1.49 -10.07
N ILE A 91 -10.29 -0.56 -9.88
CA ILE A 91 -9.82 -0.19 -8.54
C ILE A 91 -11.02 0.19 -7.69
N ARG A 92 -11.11 -0.40 -6.51
CA ARG A 92 -12.15 -0.18 -5.51
C ARG A 92 -11.52 0.30 -4.22
N LYS A 93 -12.21 1.24 -3.57
CA LYS A 93 -11.88 1.75 -2.24
C LYS A 93 -12.71 1.00 -1.19
N PHE A 94 -12.04 0.53 -0.14
CA PHE A 94 -12.64 -0.31 0.92
C PHE A 94 -12.83 0.46 2.22
N THR A 95 -11.91 1.37 2.53
CA THR A 95 -12.01 2.28 3.67
C THR A 95 -11.73 3.70 3.19
N GLY A 96 -12.33 4.69 3.80
CA GLY A 96 -11.92 6.09 3.65
C GLY A 96 -10.86 6.49 4.68
N ASN A 97 -10.53 7.78 4.69
CA ASN A 97 -9.59 8.35 5.65
C ASN A 97 -10.20 8.54 7.05
N ASP A 98 -11.46 9.01 7.10
CA ASP A 98 -12.16 9.34 8.36
C ASP A 98 -13.40 8.46 8.60
N ASP A 99 -13.78 7.65 7.62
CA ASP A 99 -14.92 6.74 7.67
C ASP A 99 -14.56 5.39 7.03
N MET A 100 -15.04 4.30 7.63
CA MET A 100 -14.82 2.95 7.12
C MET A 100 -15.78 2.59 5.97
N GLY A 101 -16.96 3.24 5.93
CA GLY A 101 -18.04 2.86 5.02
C GLY A 101 -18.66 1.50 5.34
N ASP A 102 -19.53 1.03 4.45
CA ASP A 102 -20.27 -0.23 4.65
C ASP A 102 -19.50 -1.47 4.18
N ALA A 103 -19.54 -2.54 4.98
CA ALA A 103 -18.91 -3.83 4.69
C ALA A 103 -19.92 -4.88 4.18
N ASN A 104 -20.43 -4.71 2.97
CA ASN A 104 -21.51 -5.56 2.44
C ASN A 104 -21.02 -6.89 1.85
N ASP A 105 -19.79 -6.95 1.34
CA ASP A 105 -19.19 -8.13 0.75
C ASP A 105 -18.03 -8.70 1.59
N HIS A 106 -17.65 -9.95 1.34
CA HIS A 106 -16.66 -10.65 2.14
C HIS A 106 -15.26 -10.01 2.08
N ILE A 107 -14.83 -9.50 0.93
CA ILE A 107 -13.50 -8.88 0.82
C ILE A 107 -13.48 -7.53 1.55
N THR A 108 -14.54 -6.73 1.49
CA THR A 108 -14.63 -5.50 2.32
C THR A 108 -14.60 -5.82 3.81
N LYS A 109 -15.36 -6.83 4.26
CA LYS A 109 -15.32 -7.28 5.66
C LYS A 109 -13.91 -7.70 6.10
N ALA A 110 -13.18 -8.39 5.23
CA ALA A 110 -11.81 -8.80 5.52
C ALA A 110 -10.84 -7.61 5.61
N VAL A 111 -10.92 -6.67 4.68
CA VAL A 111 -10.12 -5.44 4.69
C VAL A 111 -10.45 -4.56 5.90
N HIS A 112 -11.72 -4.49 6.30
CA HIS A 112 -12.16 -3.78 7.51
C HIS A 112 -11.64 -4.44 8.78
N ALA A 113 -11.73 -5.77 8.87
CA ALA A 113 -11.18 -6.53 9.98
C ALA A 113 -9.66 -6.34 10.10
N PHE A 114 -8.95 -6.28 8.96
CA PHE A 114 -7.52 -5.98 8.94
C PHE A 114 -7.21 -4.56 9.40
N THR A 115 -7.97 -3.56 8.96
CA THR A 115 -7.86 -2.17 9.43
C THR A 115 -7.97 -2.12 10.96
N HIS A 116 -9.01 -2.75 11.52
CA HIS A 116 -9.17 -2.85 12.97
C HIS A 116 -8.01 -3.62 13.64
N PHE A 117 -7.54 -4.70 13.02
CA PHE A 117 -6.39 -5.45 13.50
C PHE A 117 -5.13 -4.58 13.60
N THR A 118 -4.86 -3.70 12.63
CA THR A 118 -3.67 -2.82 12.68
C THR A 118 -3.66 -1.97 13.95
N ALA A 119 -4.83 -1.44 14.35
CA ALA A 119 -4.99 -0.69 15.58
C ALA A 119 -4.72 -1.55 16.81
N LEU A 120 -5.26 -2.78 16.87
CA LEU A 120 -5.08 -3.65 18.03
C LEU A 120 -3.63 -4.16 18.16
N TYR A 121 -3.07 -4.65 17.05
CA TYR A 121 -1.75 -5.25 17.01
C TYR A 121 -0.64 -4.25 17.33
N THR A 122 -0.81 -2.99 16.90
CA THR A 122 0.15 -1.92 17.17
C THR A 122 -0.14 -1.17 18.47
N HIS A 123 -1.05 -1.66 19.33
CA HIS A 123 -1.47 -0.98 20.56
C HIS A 123 -1.93 0.48 20.33
N LYS A 124 -2.71 0.69 19.27
CA LYS A 124 -3.26 1.98 18.82
C LYS A 124 -2.22 2.98 18.33
N ASN A 125 -0.99 2.55 18.03
CA ASN A 125 0.03 3.44 17.47
C ASN A 125 -0.16 3.70 15.98
N ILE A 126 -0.72 2.73 15.23
CA ILE A 126 -0.93 2.85 13.80
C ILE A 126 -2.32 2.30 13.45
N ILE A 127 -3.07 3.06 12.66
CA ILE A 127 -4.27 2.59 11.97
C ILE A 127 -4.07 2.80 10.48
N LEU A 128 -4.04 1.71 9.72
CA LEU A 128 -4.04 1.80 8.26
C LEU A 128 -5.46 2.01 7.76
N CYS A 129 -5.65 2.99 6.90
CA CYS A 129 -6.93 3.39 6.34
C CYS A 129 -6.75 3.77 4.87
N ASP A 130 -7.79 4.34 4.26
CA ASP A 130 -7.83 4.62 2.82
C ASP A 130 -7.45 3.42 1.93
N LEU A 131 -7.68 2.20 2.42
CA LEU A 131 -7.30 0.98 1.74
C LEU A 131 -8.10 0.85 0.45
N GLN A 132 -7.38 0.77 -0.65
CA GLN A 132 -7.91 0.63 -2.00
C GLN A 132 -7.07 -0.37 -2.78
N GLY A 133 -7.65 -0.94 -3.83
CA GLY A 133 -7.00 -2.01 -4.54
C GLY A 133 -7.86 -2.61 -5.63
N MET A 134 -7.39 -3.71 -6.19
CA MET A 134 -8.05 -4.36 -7.31
C MET A 134 -7.93 -5.88 -7.20
N LEU A 135 -8.99 -6.59 -7.61
CA LEU A 135 -8.97 -8.05 -7.71
C LEU A 135 -8.23 -8.47 -8.97
N ASP A 136 -7.32 -9.41 -8.83
CA ASP A 136 -6.74 -10.11 -9.97
C ASP A 136 -7.68 -11.20 -10.53
N HIS A 137 -7.25 -11.83 -11.62
CA HIS A 137 -7.97 -12.94 -12.26
C HIS A 137 -8.16 -14.17 -11.34
N ASN A 138 -7.36 -14.31 -10.28
CA ASN A 138 -7.48 -15.37 -9.28
C ASN A 138 -8.35 -14.96 -8.08
N LYS A 139 -9.01 -13.80 -8.14
CA LYS A 139 -9.81 -13.22 -7.05
C LYS A 139 -8.99 -12.95 -5.79
N VAL A 140 -7.72 -12.60 -5.96
CA VAL A 140 -6.85 -12.09 -4.89
C VAL A 140 -6.80 -10.57 -4.98
N MET A 141 -7.07 -9.91 -3.86
CA MET A 141 -7.07 -8.45 -3.79
C MET A 141 -5.66 -7.91 -3.59
N CYS A 142 -5.21 -7.08 -4.53
CA CYS A 142 -3.96 -6.34 -4.43
C CYS A 142 -4.26 -4.92 -3.92
N LEU A 143 -3.86 -4.64 -2.68
CA LEU A 143 -3.98 -3.33 -2.04
C LEU A 143 -2.80 -2.43 -2.43
N ILE A 144 -3.12 -1.15 -2.64
CA ILE A 144 -2.19 -0.10 -3.05
C ILE A 144 -2.42 1.14 -2.22
N ASP A 145 -1.40 2.00 -2.17
CA ASP A 145 -1.51 3.39 -1.72
C ASP A 145 -2.25 3.57 -0.37
N PRO A 146 -1.86 2.85 0.69
CA PRO A 146 -2.51 2.97 1.99
C PRO A 146 -2.21 4.33 2.64
N GLN A 147 -3.16 4.81 3.44
CA GLN A 147 -2.90 5.91 4.39
C GLN A 147 -2.73 5.35 5.79
N GLY A 148 -1.98 6.06 6.64
CA GLY A 148 -1.70 5.64 8.01
C GLY A 148 -1.89 6.77 9.00
N HIS A 149 -2.86 6.61 9.90
CA HIS A 149 -2.97 7.45 11.09
C HIS A 149 -2.00 6.94 12.14
N THR A 150 -1.06 7.78 12.54
CA THR A 150 -0.06 7.43 13.56
C THR A 150 -0.29 8.25 14.81
N TYR A 151 -0.19 7.60 15.96
CA TYR A 151 -0.26 8.30 17.24
C TYR A 151 1.05 9.07 17.45
N VAL A 152 0.95 10.40 17.57
CA VAL A 152 2.08 11.26 17.89
C VAL A 152 1.90 11.76 19.32
N PHE A 153 2.78 11.34 20.23
CA PHE A 153 2.85 11.92 21.57
C PHE A 153 3.44 13.32 21.43
N ILE A 154 2.62 14.36 21.61
CA ILE A 154 3.11 15.74 21.70
C ILE A 154 3.49 15.96 23.17
N SER A 155 4.79 15.86 23.46
CA SER A 155 5.40 16.22 24.74
C SER A 155 5.85 17.67 24.76
#